data_AF-A0A7Y1Z2K4-F1
#
_entry.id   AF-A0A7Y1Z2K4-F1
#
_cell.length_a   1.000
_cell.length_b   1.000
_cell.length_c   1.000
_cell.angle_alpha   90.00
_cell.angle_beta   90.00
_cell.angle_gamma   90.00
#
_symmetry.space_group_name_H-M   'P 1'
#
loop_
_entity.id
_entity.type
_entity.pdbx_description
1 polymer ?
#
loop_
_entity_poly.entity_id
_entity_poly.type
_entity_poly.pdbx_seq_one_letter_code
_entity_poly.pdbx_strand_id
1 'polypeptide(L)'
;MVSNTSGRSSFVGDLGRIYWTYALSFAVFVMLAAILEQVGVPNRVLGYLFVFFTLGAYATIGLLARTMQVAEFYVGARDVPSAMNGMATAAGWISGAMFVGLPGIMFALGWDGLA
;
A
#
# COMPACT_ATOMS: atom_id res chain seq x y z
N MET A 1 -8.13 -40.96 13.30
CA MET A 1 -8.51 -39.72 12.59
C MET A 1 -7.87 -38.56 13.33
N VAL A 2 -6.72 -38.08 12.86
CA VAL A 2 -6.00 -36.96 13.51
C VAL A 2 -6.55 -35.67 12.94
N SER A 3 -7.32 -34.94 13.74
CA SER A 3 -7.72 -33.55 13.47
C SER A 3 -6.54 -32.64 13.78
N ASN A 4 -5.75 -32.26 12.77
CA ASN A 4 -4.75 -31.21 12.91
C ASN A 4 -5.32 -29.90 12.36
N THR A 5 -6.03 -29.14 13.20
CA THR A 5 -6.63 -27.84 12.87
C THR A 5 -5.97 -26.73 13.70
N SER A 6 -4.65 -26.56 13.54
CA SER A 6 -3.89 -25.62 14.39
C SER A 6 -2.80 -24.80 13.66
N GLY A 7 -2.70 -24.88 12.32
CA GLY A 7 -1.59 -24.27 11.58
C GLY A 7 -1.92 -23.06 10.69
N ARG A 8 -3.21 -22.72 10.48
CA ARG A 8 -3.62 -21.67 9.52
C ARG A 8 -3.86 -20.30 10.17
N SER A 9 -3.99 -20.24 11.49
CA SER A 9 -4.28 -18.99 12.23
C SER A 9 -3.04 -18.16 12.55
N SER A 10 -1.84 -18.76 12.64
CA SER A 10 -0.61 -18.03 12.96
C SER A 10 -0.10 -17.20 11.79
N PHE A 11 0.08 -17.80 10.61
CA PHE A 11 0.61 -17.11 9.44
C PHE A 11 -0.30 -15.97 8.94
N VAL A 12 -1.62 -16.23 8.84
CA VAL A 12 -2.60 -15.19 8.46
C VAL A 12 -2.65 -14.08 9.52
N GLY A 13 -2.48 -14.44 10.79
CA GLY A 13 -2.39 -13.48 11.90
C GLY A 13 -1.15 -12.58 11.81
N ASP A 14 -0.01 -13.15 11.45
CA ASP A 14 1.25 -12.40 11.32
C ASP A 14 1.22 -11.45 10.11
N LEU A 15 0.70 -11.92 8.97
CA LEU A 15 0.57 -11.09 7.76
C LEU A 15 -0.46 -9.97 7.96
N GLY A 16 -1.59 -10.27 8.61
CA GLY A 16 -2.60 -9.29 8.98
C GLY A 16 -2.07 -8.24 9.96
N ARG A 17 -1.26 -8.65 10.95
CA ARG A 17 -0.64 -7.74 11.91
C ARG A 17 0.34 -6.78 11.23
N ILE A 18 1.20 -7.27 10.34
CA ILE A 18 2.12 -6.42 9.57
C ILE A 18 1.34 -5.41 8.74
N TYR A 19 0.30 -5.86 8.02
CA TYR A 19 -0.53 -4.98 7.20
C TYR A 19 -1.22 -3.90 8.04
N TRP A 20 -1.73 -4.28 9.21
CA TRP A 20 -2.43 -3.35 10.09
C TRP A 20 -1.49 -2.36 10.78
N THR A 21 -0.27 -2.78 11.14
CA THR A 21 0.76 -1.84 11.60
C THR A 21 1.15 -0.83 10.53
N TYR A 22 1.19 -1.24 9.26
CA TYR A 22 1.51 -0.36 8.14
C TYR A 22 0.37 0.61 7.82
N ALA A 23 -0.88 0.13 7.84
CA ALA A 23 -2.05 0.98 7.68
C ALA A 23 -2.15 2.01 8.82
N LEU A 24 -1.88 1.58 10.06
CA LEU A 24 -1.87 2.45 11.23
C LEU A 24 -0.77 3.51 11.15
N SER A 25 0.46 3.13 10.76
CA SER A 25 1.56 4.09 10.64
C SER A 25 1.27 5.15 9.58
N PHE A 26 0.67 4.76 8.46
CA PHE A 26 0.21 5.68 7.43
C PHE A 26 -0.90 6.62 7.95
N ALA A 27 -1.90 6.08 8.67
CA ALA A 27 -2.97 6.89 9.25
C ALA A 27 -2.44 7.91 10.28
N VAL A 28 -1.51 7.48 11.14
CA VAL A 28 -0.83 8.38 12.10
C VAL A 28 -0.04 9.46 11.36
N PHE A 29 0.67 9.10 10.29
CA PHE A 29 1.39 10.07 9.47
C PHE A 29 0.46 11.13 8.86
N VAL A 30 -0.69 10.71 8.32
CA VAL A 30 -1.69 11.65 7.77
C VAL A 30 -2.25 12.56 8.87
N MET A 31 -2.56 12.02 10.05
CA MET A 31 -3.03 12.85 11.17
C MET A 31 -1.97 13.85 11.62
N LEU A 32 -0.70 13.44 11.69
CA LEU A 32 0.41 14.35 12.02
C LEU A 32 0.57 15.44 10.96
N ALA A 33 0.50 15.10 9.68
CA ALA A 33 0.57 16.07 8.59
C ALA A 33 -0.58 17.09 8.68
N ALA A 34 -1.80 16.63 8.98
CA ALA A 34 -2.95 17.50 9.18
C ALA A 34 -2.80 18.44 10.39
N ILE A 35 -2.19 17.98 11.49
CA ILE A 35 -1.87 18.84 12.64
C ILE A 35 -0.80 19.86 12.26
N LEU A 36 0.25 19.44 11.54
CA LEU A 36 1.31 20.35 11.08
C LEU A 36 0.77 21.43 10.14
N GLU A 37 -0.20 21.09 9.30
CA GLU A 37 -0.92 22.04 8.47
C GLU A 37 -1.66 23.09 9.32
N GLN A 38 -2.36 22.68 10.38
CA GLN A 38 -3.07 23.60 11.28
C GLN A 38 -2.13 24.52 12.07
N VAL A 39 -0.90 24.06 12.36
CA VAL A 39 0.14 24.87 13.03
C VAL A 39 0.77 25.90 12.06
N GLY A 40 0.40 25.88 10.78
CA GLY A 40 0.83 26.87 9.79
C GLY A 40 2.14 26.51 9.09
N VAL A 41 2.53 25.23 9.08
CA VAL A 41 3.70 24.76 8.32
C VAL A 41 3.47 25.03 6.82
N PRO A 42 4.44 25.59 6.09
CA PRO A 42 4.29 25.85 4.66
C PRO A 42 3.97 24.59 3.85
N ASN A 43 2.99 24.68 2.93
CA ASN A 43 2.55 23.56 2.08
C ASN A 43 3.69 22.87 1.32
N ARG A 44 4.75 23.61 0.97
CA ARG A 44 5.95 23.04 0.32
C ARG A 44 6.64 22.00 1.21
N VAL A 45 6.75 22.28 2.50
CA VAL A 45 7.39 21.39 3.49
C VAL A 45 6.52 20.16 3.72
N LEU A 46 5.20 20.33 3.83
CA LEU A 46 4.24 19.22 3.92
C LEU A 46 4.31 18.31 2.68
N GLY A 47 4.42 18.90 1.49
CA GLY A 47 4.58 18.14 0.24
C GLY A 47 5.86 17.30 0.24
N TYR A 48 7.01 17.88 0.63
CA TYR A 48 8.25 17.10 0.74
C TYR A 48 8.15 16.00 1.79
N LEU A 49 7.56 16.30 2.95
CA LEU A 49 7.34 15.32 4.01
C LEU A 49 6.53 14.12 3.51
N PHE A 50 5.46 14.35 2.76
CA PHE A 50 4.63 13.30 2.16
C PHE A 50 5.41 12.42 1.18
N VAL A 51 6.18 13.04 0.28
CA VAL A 51 6.98 12.31 -0.72
C VAL A 51 8.09 11.49 -0.06
N PHE A 52 8.86 12.09 0.87
CA PHE A 52 9.94 11.37 1.54
C PHE A 52 9.42 10.25 2.45
N PHE A 53 8.29 10.45 3.13
CA PHE A 53 7.67 9.40 3.94
C PHE A 53 7.25 8.22 3.08
N THR A 54 6.52 8.45 1.99
CA THR A 54 6.07 7.37 1.09
C THR A 54 7.24 6.61 0.47
N LEU A 55 8.28 7.31 -0.02
CA LEU A 55 9.51 6.69 -0.51
C LEU A 55 10.21 5.86 0.57
N GLY A 56 10.38 6.41 1.78
CA GLY A 56 11.02 5.73 2.90
C GLY A 56 10.24 4.49 3.35
N ALA A 57 8.91 4.56 3.30
CA ALA A 57 8.05 3.43 3.63
C ALA A 57 8.21 2.28 2.61
N TYR A 58 8.23 2.58 1.31
CA TYR A 58 8.55 1.58 0.27
C TYR A 58 9.95 1.00 0.41
N ALA A 59 10.96 1.83 0.70
CA ALA A 59 12.32 1.36 0.93
C ALA A 59 12.40 0.43 2.14
N THR A 60 11.68 0.75 3.21
CA THR A 60 11.60 -0.09 4.42
C THR A 60 10.95 -1.44 4.13
N ILE A 61 9.85 -1.47 3.35
CA ILE A 61 9.25 -2.74 2.90
C ILE A 61 10.28 -3.55 2.10
N GLY A 62 10.99 -2.94 1.15
CA GLY A 62 11.97 -3.62 0.31
C GLY A 62 13.16 -4.19 1.11
N LEU A 63 13.60 -3.48 2.15
CA LEU A 63 14.66 -3.96 3.05
C LEU A 63 14.19 -5.15 3.90
N LEU A 64 12.97 -5.12 4.42
CA LEU A 64 12.40 -6.19 5.24
C LEU A 64 12.01 -7.43 4.40
N ALA A 65 11.56 -7.22 3.16
CA ALA A 65 11.17 -8.27 2.23
C ALA A 65 12.34 -8.80 1.38
N ARG A 66 13.59 -8.52 1.76
CA ARG A 66 14.77 -8.92 1.01
C ARG A 66 14.96 -10.44 1.09
N THR A 67 14.79 -11.14 -0.03
CA THR A 67 15.05 -12.59 -0.16
C THR A 67 15.91 -12.90 -1.40
N MET A 68 16.77 -13.92 -1.28
CA MET A 68 17.69 -14.38 -2.33
C MET A 68 17.27 -15.73 -2.93
N GLN A 69 16.09 -16.23 -2.55
CA GLN A 69 15.59 -17.53 -3.00
C GLN A 69 14.61 -17.37 -4.16
N VAL A 70 14.86 -18.11 -5.25
CA VAL A 70 14.07 -18.06 -6.49
C VAL A 70 12.58 -18.40 -6.23
N ALA A 71 12.30 -19.40 -5.38
CA ALA A 71 10.92 -19.82 -5.10
C ALA A 71 10.11 -18.75 -4.34
N GLU A 72 10.73 -18.04 -3.40
CA GLU A 72 10.11 -16.94 -2.66
C GLU A 72 9.96 -15.70 -3.56
N PHE A 73 10.95 -15.42 -4.40
CA PHE A 73 10.96 -14.28 -5.31
C PHE A 73 9.89 -14.37 -6.40
N TYR A 74 9.67 -15.55 -6.99
CA TYR A 74 8.73 -15.71 -8.11
C TYR A 74 7.32 -16.14 -7.69
N VAL A 75 7.17 -16.92 -6.61
CA VAL A 75 5.88 -17.55 -6.26
C VAL A 75 5.37 -17.08 -4.88
N GLY A 76 6.18 -16.37 -4.09
CA GLY A 76 5.76 -15.86 -2.79
C GLY A 76 5.31 -16.97 -1.83
N ALA A 77 6.02 -18.10 -1.83
CA ALA A 77 5.79 -19.28 -0.99
C ALA A 77 4.38 -19.92 -1.04
N ARG A 78 3.45 -19.42 -1.88
CA ARG A 78 2.01 -19.78 -1.90
C ARG A 78 1.28 -19.55 -0.57
N ASP A 79 1.87 -18.83 0.35
CA ASP A 79 1.30 -18.60 1.69
C ASP A 79 0.40 -17.35 1.73
N VAL A 80 0.45 -16.48 0.71
CA VAL A 80 -0.35 -15.24 0.67
C VAL A 80 -1.85 -15.53 0.53
N PRO A 81 -2.70 -15.03 1.45
CA PRO A 81 -4.15 -15.17 1.36
C PRO A 81 -4.74 -14.53 0.09
N SER A 82 -5.80 -15.13 -0.46
CA SER A 82 -6.44 -14.68 -1.71
C SER A 82 -6.91 -13.23 -1.68
N ALA A 83 -7.47 -12.76 -0.55
CA ALA A 83 -7.93 -11.38 -0.40
C ALA A 83 -6.77 -10.37 -0.49
N MET A 84 -5.63 -10.67 0.13
CA MET A 84 -4.45 -9.80 0.10
C MET A 84 -3.83 -9.76 -1.31
N ASN A 85 -3.83 -10.89 -2.01
CA ASN A 85 -3.36 -10.95 -3.39
C ASN A 85 -4.28 -10.15 -4.34
N GLY A 86 -5.60 -10.19 -4.11
CA GLY A 86 -6.56 -9.34 -4.82
C GLY A 86 -6.30 -7.84 -4.60
N MET A 87 -6.03 -7.43 -3.35
CA MET A 87 -5.66 -6.04 -3.05
C MET A 87 -4.34 -5.63 -3.71
N ALA A 88 -3.31 -6.48 -3.69
CA ALA A 88 -2.04 -6.22 -4.37
C ALA A 88 -2.21 -6.06 -5.88
N THR A 89 -3.05 -6.91 -6.49
CA THR A 89 -3.41 -6.79 -7.91
C THR A 89 -4.10 -5.45 -8.15
N ALA A 90 -5.19 -5.14 -7.44
CA ALA A 90 -5.91 -3.88 -7.61
C ALA A 90 -4.99 -2.65 -7.47
N ALA A 91 -4.08 -2.66 -6.49
CA ALA A 91 -3.09 -1.59 -6.32
C ALA A 91 -2.11 -1.49 -7.49
N GLY A 92 -1.63 -2.62 -8.03
CA GLY A 92 -0.73 -2.65 -9.19
C GLY A 92 -1.38 -2.19 -10.50
N TRP A 93 -2.70 -2.30 -10.61
CA TRP A 93 -3.46 -1.82 -11.78
C TRP A 93 -3.63 -0.30 -11.81
N ILE A 94 -3.43 0.41 -10.69
CA ILE A 94 -3.56 1.86 -10.62
C ILE A 94 -2.22 2.51 -10.96
N SER A 95 -2.11 3.07 -12.17
CA SER A 95 -0.96 3.87 -12.59
C SER A 95 -1.19 5.37 -12.35
N GLY A 96 -0.10 6.13 -12.11
CA GLY A 96 -0.14 7.60 -12.03
C GLY A 96 -0.68 8.26 -13.31
N ALA A 97 -0.54 7.60 -14.46
CA ALA A 97 -1.14 8.06 -15.72
C ALA A 97 -2.68 8.06 -15.66
N MET A 98 -3.28 7.05 -15.01
CA MET A 98 -4.74 6.99 -14.84
C MET A 98 -5.21 8.05 -13.84
N PHE A 99 -4.40 8.35 -12.82
CA PHE A 99 -4.72 9.36 -11.81
C PHE A 99 -4.86 10.76 -12.40
N VAL A 100 -3.98 11.15 -13.33
CA VAL A 100 -4.05 12.46 -14.01
C VAL A 100 -4.94 12.40 -15.26
N GLY A 101 -4.89 11.27 -15.98
CA GLY A 101 -5.55 11.10 -17.28
C GLY A 101 -7.07 11.07 -17.19
N LEU A 102 -7.66 10.35 -16.22
CA LEU A 102 -9.11 10.25 -16.13
C LEU A 102 -9.79 11.59 -15.79
N PRO A 103 -9.30 12.39 -14.82
CA PRO A 103 -9.80 13.76 -14.63
C PRO A 103 -9.55 14.66 -15.84
N GLY A 104 -8.42 14.51 -16.52
CA GLY A 104 -8.10 15.28 -17.72
C GLY A 104 -9.06 15.02 -18.89
N ILE A 105 -9.39 13.75 -19.11
CA ILE A 105 -10.38 13.33 -20.11
C ILE A 105 -11.78 13.82 -19.72
N MET A 106 -12.17 13.69 -18.44
CA MET A 106 -13.44 14.20 -17.93
C MET A 106 -13.55 15.72 -18.10
N PHE A 107 -12.49 16.47 -17.81
CA PHE A 107 -12.48 17.93 -17.97
C PHE A 107 -12.62 18.36 -19.44
N ALA A 108 -12.00 17.63 -20.36
CA ALA A 108 -11.99 17.98 -21.78
C ALA A 108 -13.23 17.49 -22.55
N LEU A 109 -13.74 16.31 -22.23
CA LEU A 109 -14.76 15.60 -23.02
C LEU A 109 -16.06 15.32 -22.22
N GLY A 110 -16.10 15.63 -20.92
CA GLY A 110 -17.25 15.31 -20.07
C GLY A 110 -17.46 13.81 -19.89
N TRP A 111 -18.67 13.41 -19.51
CA TRP A 111 -19.04 12.01 -19.28
C TRP A 111 -18.97 11.13 -20.54
N ASP A 112 -19.10 11.72 -21.73
CA ASP A 112 -18.92 11.02 -23.01
C ASP A 112 -17.46 10.59 -23.24
N GLY A 113 -16.49 11.21 -22.57
CA GLY A 113 -15.09 10.81 -22.64
C GLY A 113 -14.70 9.58 -21.81
N LEU A 114 -15.61 9.08 -20.95
CA LEU A 114 -15.39 7.89 -20.11
C LEU A 114 -16.23 6.67 -20.55
N ALA A 115 -17.04 6.80 -21.60
CA ALA A 115 -17.77 5.70 -22.24
C ALA A 115 -16.89 4.99 -23.28
#